data_AF-A0A140K8Q4-F1
#
_entry.id   AF-A0A140K8Q4-F1
#
_cell.length_a   1.000
_cell.length_b   1.000
_cell.length_c   1.000
_cell.angle_alpha   90.00
_cell.angle_beta   90.00
_cell.angle_gamma   90.00
#
_symmetry.space_group_name_H-M   'P 1'
#
loop_
_entity.id
_entity.type
_entity.pdbx_description
1 polymer ?
#
loop_
_entity_poly.entity_id
_entity_poly.type
_entity_poly.pdbx_seq_one_letter_code
_entity_poly.pdbx_strand_id
1 'polypeptide(L)' 'MNTYILTPDFGLELMSSTENLQNIQEKIQKYINNKVRLGWLIDPENKLLSVYFPGKIKKYSKTQILS' A
#
# COMPACT_ATOMS: atom_id res chain seq x y z
N MET A 1 4.01 5.45 -30.79
CA MET A 1 2.94 4.89 -29.94
C MET A 1 2.86 5.76 -28.70
N ASN A 2 1.68 6.33 -28.39
CA ASN A 2 1.48 7.10 -27.17
C ASN A 2 1.15 6.15 -26.03
N THR A 3 2.06 5.99 -25.06
CA THR A 3 1.83 5.18 -23.87
C THR A 3 1.26 6.09 -22.79
N TYR A 4 -0.04 5.98 -22.50
CA TYR A 4 -0.63 6.66 -21.35
C TYR A 4 -0.21 5.95 -20.06
N ILE A 5 0.60 6.63 -19.24
CA ILE A 5 0.91 6.16 -17.89
C ILE A 5 -0.30 6.49 -17.02
N LEU A 6 -1.24 5.55 -16.94
CA LEU A 6 -2.39 5.65 -16.06
C LEU A 6 -1.94 5.34 -14.63
N THR A 7 -2.18 6.29 -13.74
CA THR A 7 -2.03 6.07 -12.29
C THR A 7 -3.42 5.79 -11.74
N PRO A 8 -3.62 4.70 -10.99
CA PRO A 8 -4.90 4.46 -10.34
C PRO A 8 -5.11 5.43 -9.17
N ASP A 9 -6.35 5.84 -8.95
CA ASP A 9 -6.70 6.59 -7.73
C ASP A 9 -6.54 5.73 -6.47
N PHE A 10 -6.74 4.41 -6.59
CA PHE A 10 -6.62 3.43 -5.51
C PHE A 10 -5.77 2.22 -5.89
N GLY A 11 -4.80 1.87 -5.05
CA GLY A 11 -3.98 0.66 -5.18
C GLY A 11 -3.99 -0.21 -3.92
N LEU A 12 -3.97 -1.53 -4.08
CA LEU A 12 -3.91 -2.48 -2.98
C LEU A 12 -2.82 -3.50 -3.23
N GLU A 13 -2.01 -3.75 -2.19
CA GLU A 13 -1.03 -4.83 -2.14
C GLU A 13 -1.38 -5.76 -0.97
N LEU A 14 -1.35 -7.06 -1.24
CA LEU A 14 -1.47 -8.10 -0.22
C LEU A 14 -0.09 -8.72 -0.02
N MET A 15 0.46 -8.63 1.18
CA MET A 15 1.78 -9.15 1.49
C MET A 15 1.78 -10.68 1.40
N SER A 16 2.68 -11.23 0.60
CA SER A 16 2.97 -12.66 0.54
C SER A 16 3.87 -13.07 1.71
N SER A 17 3.76 -14.31 2.17
CA SER A 17 4.61 -14.91 3.21
C SER A 17 6.09 -14.99 2.81
N THR A 18 6.39 -14.93 1.52
CA THR A 18 7.75 -14.97 0.96
C THR A 18 8.34 -13.59 0.66
N GLU A 19 7.56 -12.53 0.84
CA GLU A 19 7.98 -11.18 0.46
C GLU A 19 8.82 -10.54 1.56
N ASN A 20 9.98 -9.98 1.20
CA ASN A 20 10.84 -9.29 2.14
C ASN A 20 10.39 -7.84 2.36
N LEU A 21 10.82 -7.25 3.47
CA LEU A 21 10.45 -5.88 3.85
C LEU A 21 10.90 -4.81 2.83
N GLN A 22 12.04 -5.03 2.17
CA GLN A 22 12.58 -4.07 1.21
C GLN A 22 11.69 -3.96 -0.03
N ASN A 23 11.26 -5.09 -0.59
CA ASN A 23 10.37 -5.13 -1.76
C ASN A 23 9.05 -4.39 -1.48
N ILE A 24 8.49 -4.58 -0.28
CA ILE A 24 7.29 -3.86 0.14
C ILE A 24 7.54 -2.34 0.21
N GLN A 25 8.66 -1.91 0.81
CA GLN A 25 9.00 -0.49 0.88
C GLN A 25 9.12 0.15 -0.52
N GLU A 26 9.74 -0.57 -1.47
CA GLU A 26 9.86 -0.13 -2.86
C GLU A 26 8.48 0.01 -3.55
N LYS A 27 7.56 -0.95 -3.32
CA LYS A 27 6.17 -0.87 -3.83
C LYS A 27 5.44 0.35 -3.28
N ILE A 28 5.54 0.63 -1.97
CA ILE A 28 4.93 1.81 -1.36
C ILE A 28 5.51 3.10 -1.96
N GLN A 29 6.83 3.16 -2.13
CA GLN A 29 7.48 4.32 -2.72
C GLN A 29 7.01 4.57 -4.16
N LYS A 30 6.78 3.51 -4.94
CA LYS A 30 6.21 3.60 -6.29
C LYS A 30 4.81 4.22 -6.28
N TYR A 31 3.94 3.83 -5.35
CA TYR A 31 2.61 4.43 -5.21
C TYR A 31 2.68 5.92 -4.87
N ILE A 32 3.56 6.30 -3.94
CA ILE A 32 3.77 7.71 -3.58
C ILE A 32 4.29 8.52 -4.78
N ASN A 33 5.31 7.99 -5.47
CA ASN A 33 5.92 8.66 -6.62
C ASN A 33 4.94 8.82 -7.79
N ASN A 34 4.06 7.85 -7.99
CA ASN A 34 3.05 7.88 -9.03
C ASN A 34 1.82 8.71 -8.66
N LYS A 35 1.75 9.32 -7.47
CA LYS A 35 0.59 10.13 -7.01
C LYS A 35 -0.70 9.33 -6.87
N VAL A 36 -0.60 8.06 -6.48
CA VAL A 36 -1.77 7.27 -6.04
C VAL A 36 -2.42 8.00 -4.85
N ARG A 37 -3.74 8.19 -4.89
CA ARG A 37 -4.45 9.01 -3.88
C ARG A 37 -4.77 8.24 -2.61
N LEU A 38 -4.97 6.92 -2.73
CA LEU A 38 -5.18 6.02 -1.62
C LEU A 38 -4.50 4.69 -1.92
N GLY A 39 -3.82 4.11 -0.95
CA GLY A 39 -3.54 2.70 -1.09
C GLY A 39 -3.38 1.95 0.21
N TRP A 40 -3.53 0.64 0.08
CA TRP A 40 -3.57 -0.29 1.20
C TRP A 40 -2.50 -1.36 1.05
N LEU A 41 -1.75 -1.59 2.13
CA LEU A 41 -0.91 -2.75 2.29
C LEU A 41 -1.52 -3.59 3.39
N ILE A 42 -1.97 -4.77 3.02
CA ILE A 42 -2.52 -5.74 3.96
C ILE A 42 -1.43 -6.76 4.25
N ASP A 43 -1.09 -6.91 5.53
CA ASP A 43 -0.21 -7.94 6.04
C ASP A 43 -1.06 -8.92 6.87
N PRO A 44 -1.46 -10.07 6.29
CA PRO A 44 -2.31 -11.04 6.97
C PRO A 44 -1.64 -11.73 8.14
N GLU A 45 -0.33 -11.97 8.06
CA GLU A 45 0.44 -12.68 9.08
C GLU A 45 0.53 -11.84 10.35
N ASN A 46 0.88 -10.56 10.21
CA ASN A 46 0.97 -9.61 11.32
C ASN A 46 -0.37 -8.94 11.63
N LYS A 47 -1.43 -9.25 10.86
CA LYS A 47 -2.79 -8.69 11.03
C LYS A 47 -2.80 -7.17 11.06
N LEU A 48 -2.06 -6.57 10.12
CA LEU A 48 -1.83 -5.14 10.03
C LEU A 48 -2.32 -4.61 8.67
N LEU A 49 -3.02 -3.48 8.70
CA LEU A 49 -3.30 -2.67 7.52
C LEU A 49 -2.49 -1.38 7.60
N SER A 50 -1.67 -1.12 6.58
CA SER A 50 -1.10 0.20 6.37
C SER A 50 -1.89 0.92 5.28
N VAL A 51 -2.40 2.11 5.60
CA VAL A 51 -3.13 2.98 4.67
C VAL A 51 -2.28 4.19 4.36
N TYR A 52 -1.97 4.39 3.08
CA TYR A 52 -1.20 5.52 2.58
C TYR A 52 -2.10 6.51 1.84
N PHE A 53 -1.90 7.78 2.17
CA PHE A 53 -2.42 8.96 1.49
C PHE A 53 -1.22 9.83 1.10
N PRO A 54 -1.36 10.79 0.17
CA PRO A 54 -0.30 11.76 -0.12
C PRO A 54 0.21 12.43 1.17
N GLY A 55 1.50 12.22 1.48
CA GLY A 55 2.16 12.78 2.66
C GLY A 55 1.76 12.19 4.02
N LYS A 56 0.96 11.11 4.06
CA LYS A 56 0.50 10.51 5.32
C LYS A 56 0.37 9.00 5.25
N ILE A 57 0.91 8.32 6.26
CA ILE A 57 0.74 6.87 6.46
C ILE A 57 0.03 6.65 7.79
N LYS A 58 -1.00 5.80 7.79
CA LYS A 58 -1.66 5.31 8.99
C LYS A 58 -1.52 3.80 9.07
N LYS A 59 -1.37 3.27 10.28
CA LYS A 59 -1.31 1.83 10.54
C LYS A 59 -2.46 1.46 11.46
N TYR A 60 -3.12 0.36 11.14
CA TYR A 60 -4.25 -0.18 11.88
C TYR A 60 -4.00 -1.66 12.18
N SER A 61 -4.07 -2.04 13.45
CA SER A 61 -4.15 -3.45 13.83
C SER A 61 -5.56 -3.99 13.57
N LYS A 62 -5.71 -5.31 13.48
CA LYS A 62 -7.03 -5.96 13.38
C LYS A 62 -8.06 -5.45 14.39
N THR A 63 -7.66 -5.16 15.63
CA THR A 63 -8.57 -4.68 16.69
C THR A 63 -9.09 -3.26 16.45
N GLN A 64 -8.37 -2.44 15.67
CA GLN A 64 -8.74 -1.07 15.33
C GLN A 64 -9.59 -0.96 14.05
N ILE A 65 -9.64 -2.03 13.23
CA ILE A 65 -10.35 -2.02 11.94
C ILE A 65 -11.81 -2.47 12.10
N LEU A 66 -12.09 -3.30 13.11
CA LEU A 66 -13.40 -3.94 13.33
C LEU A 66 -14.22 -3.28 14.46
N SER A 67 -13.84 -2.08 14.88
CA SER A 67 -14.54 -1.27 15.90
C SER A 67 -15.37 -0.17 15.25
#